data_AF-A0AAW2U7Z9-F1
#
_entry.id   AF-A0AAW2U7Z9-F1
#
_cell.length_a   1.000
_cell.length_b   1.000
_cell.length_c   1.000
_cell.angle_alpha   90.00
_cell.angle_beta   90.00
_cell.angle_gamma   90.00
#
_symmetry.space_group_name_H-M   'P 1'
#
loop_
_entity.id
_entity.type
_entity.pdbx_description
1 polymer ?
#
loop_
_entity_poly.entity_id
_entity_poly.type
_entity_poly.pdbx_seq_one_letter_code
_entity_poly.pdbx_strand_id
1 'polypeptide(L)'
;MSYIRPKFDRPKLFEVVDCNNIPVIDLACRDMSLIVKQIGNACREYGFFQVINHGVSKEAMYKILGVAHEFFGLPVEEKMKLDDPTVDKFQCEEGDCEQLEGLSEAALLSLGQICA
;
A
#
# COMPACT_ATOMS: atom_id res chain seq x y z
N MET A 1 12.15 1.82 -24.42
CA MET A 1 11.04 1.70 -23.44
C MET A 1 10.29 3.02 -23.43
N SER A 2 8.99 3.01 -23.71
CA SER A 2 8.19 4.24 -23.72
C SER A 2 7.43 4.35 -22.40
N TYR A 3 7.71 5.41 -21.65
CA TYR A 3 6.99 5.75 -20.42
C TYR A 3 5.73 6.59 -20.69
N ILE A 4 5.43 6.88 -21.96
CA ILE A 4 4.26 7.66 -22.36
C ILE A 4 3.03 6.76 -22.32
N ARG A 5 2.16 6.97 -21.33
CA ARG A 5 0.87 6.27 -21.26
C ARG A 5 -0.04 6.64 -22.45
N PRO A 6 -0.87 5.70 -22.95
CA PRO A 6 -1.94 6.01 -23.90
C PRO A 6 -2.84 7.14 -23.38
N LYS A 7 -3.42 7.95 -24.27
CA LYS A 7 -4.20 9.14 -23.86
C LYS A 7 -5.33 8.83 -22.88
N PHE A 8 -6.00 7.68 -23.03
CA PHE A 8 -7.12 7.25 -22.18
C PHE A 8 -6.68 6.82 -20.76
N ASP A 9 -5.40 6.49 -20.59
CA ASP A 9 -4.80 5.98 -19.37
C ASP A 9 -4.07 7.07 -18.56
N ARG A 10 -3.97 8.28 -19.12
CA ARG A 10 -3.27 9.38 -18.47
C ARG A 10 -4.12 9.90 -17.31
N PRO A 11 -3.52 10.17 -16.14
CA PRO A 11 -4.21 10.83 -15.05
C PRO A 11 -4.82 12.15 -15.51
N LYS A 12 -6.10 12.36 -15.20
CA LYS A 12 -6.81 13.59 -15.49
C LYS A 12 -6.78 14.49 -14.26
N LEU A 13 -5.71 15.27 -14.14
CA LEU A 13 -5.46 16.09 -12.95
C LEU A 13 -6.58 17.08 -12.63
N PHE A 14 -7.33 17.53 -13.64
CA PHE A 14 -8.46 18.44 -13.48
C PHE A 14 -9.74 17.78 -12.94
N GLU A 15 -9.83 16.44 -12.98
CA GLU A 15 -10.95 15.67 -12.41
C GLU A 15 -10.66 15.17 -10.99
N VAL A 16 -9.45 15.41 -10.47
CA VAL A 16 -9.08 14.99 -9.11
C VAL A 16 -9.82 15.87 -8.12
N VAL A 17 -10.66 15.23 -7.29
CA VAL A 17 -11.36 15.85 -6.17
C VAL A 17 -10.57 15.65 -4.89
N ASP A 18 -10.59 16.64 -4.00
CA ASP A 18 -9.99 16.50 -2.67
C ASP A 18 -10.71 15.41 -1.88
N CYS A 19 -10.02 14.31 -1.60
CA CYS A 19 -10.54 13.17 -0.87
C CYS A 19 -10.36 13.34 0.65
N ASN A 20 -10.81 14.47 1.19
CA ASN A 20 -10.75 14.78 2.64
C ASN A 20 -11.57 13.82 3.52
N ASN A 21 -12.33 12.90 2.90
CA ASN A 21 -13.24 11.98 3.57
C ASN A 21 -12.70 10.54 3.63
N ILE A 22 -11.44 10.27 3.26
CA ILE A 22 -10.86 8.93 3.40
C ILE A 22 -10.94 8.52 4.88
N PRO A 23 -11.54 7.37 5.22
CA PRO A 23 -11.67 6.94 6.60
C PRO A 23 -10.30 6.76 7.26
N VAL A 24 -10.14 7.36 8.44
CA VAL A 24 -8.98 7.15 9.32
C VAL A 24 -9.46 6.39 10.56
N ILE A 25 -8.89 5.22 10.82
CA ILE A 25 -9.34 4.29 11.87
C ILE A 25 -8.28 4.23 12.97
N ASP A 26 -8.68 4.53 14.20
CA ASP A 26 -7.83 4.43 15.38
C ASP A 26 -7.89 3.03 15.99
N LEU A 27 -6.80 2.26 15.84
CA LEU A 27 -6.70 0.89 16.35
C LEU A 27 -6.43 0.81 17.85
N ALA A 28 -6.11 1.93 18.52
CA ALA A 28 -5.99 1.98 19.98
C ALA A 28 -7.33 2.21 20.70
N CYS A 29 -8.43 2.34 19.94
CA CYS A 29 -9.77 2.41 20.53
C CYS A 29 -10.07 1.15 21.36
N ARG A 30 -10.71 1.33 22.53
CA ARG A 30 -11.06 0.19 23.40
C ARG A 30 -12.27 -0.61 22.90
N ASP A 31 -13.09 -0.02 22.04
CA ASP A 31 -14.29 -0.64 21.51
C ASP A 31 -13.98 -1.38 20.21
N MET A 32 -13.69 -2.68 20.33
CA MET A 32 -13.40 -3.55 19.19
C MET A 32 -14.58 -3.64 18.21
N SER A 33 -15.83 -3.62 18.71
CA SER A 33 -17.01 -3.70 17.85
C SER A 33 -17.15 -2.45 16.97
N LEU A 34 -16.80 -1.28 17.52
CA LEU A 34 -16.75 -0.05 16.74
C LEU A 34 -15.66 -0.11 15.66
N ILE A 35 -14.45 -0.56 15.98
CA ILE A 35 -13.35 -0.67 15.02
C ILE A 35 -13.72 -1.61 13.86
N VAL A 36 -14.22 -2.81 14.16
CA VAL A 36 -14.66 -3.78 13.14
C VAL A 36 -15.74 -3.19 12.24
N LYS A 37 -16.70 -2.45 12.81
CA LYS A 37 -17.73 -1.77 12.03
C LYS A 37 -17.15 -0.67 11.13
N GLN A 38 -16.21 0.12 11.63
CA GLN A 38 -15.55 1.17 10.84
C GLN A 38 -14.76 0.57 9.68
N ILE A 39 -14.00 -0.51 9.91
CA ILE A 39 -13.27 -1.23 8.85
C ILE A 39 -14.26 -1.77 7.81
N GLY A 40 -15.31 -2.46 8.24
CA GLY A 40 -16.32 -3.01 7.33
C GLY A 40 -17.02 -1.95 6.47
N ASN A 41 -17.33 -0.80 7.05
CA ASN A 41 -17.91 0.33 6.31
C ASN A 41 -16.90 0.93 5.33
N ALA A 42 -15.65 1.15 5.75
CA ALA A 42 -14.62 1.71 4.89
C ALA A 42 -14.31 0.82 3.69
N CYS A 43 -14.22 -0.50 3.89
CA CYS A 43 -14.05 -1.45 2.79
C CYS A 43 -15.23 -1.43 1.81
N ARG A 44 -16.46 -1.28 2.30
CA ARG A 44 -17.68 -1.28 1.46
C ARG A 44 -17.86 0.01 0.67
N GLU A 45 -17.59 1.15 1.30
CA GLU A 45 -17.87 2.48 0.73
C GLU A 45 -16.70 3.05 -0.06
N TYR A 46 -15.46 2.81 0.40
CA TYR A 46 -14.24 3.41 -0.17
C TYR A 46 -13.32 2.37 -0.82
N GLY A 47 -13.30 1.13 -0.31
CA GLY A 47 -12.35 0.09 -0.73
C GLY A 47 -10.94 0.28 -0.17
N PHE A 48 -10.70 1.33 0.62
CA PHE A 48 -9.44 1.57 1.34
C PHE A 48 -9.66 2.52 2.53
N PHE A 49 -8.71 2.54 3.47
CA PHE A 49 -8.70 3.40 4.66
C PHE A 49 -7.28 3.59 5.18
N GLN A 50 -7.10 4.58 6.04
CA GLN A 50 -5.86 4.81 6.80
C GLN A 50 -6.03 4.31 8.23
N VAL A 51 -4.95 3.85 8.85
CA VAL A 51 -4.94 3.41 10.26
C VAL A 51 -3.96 4.24 11.07
N ILE A 52 -4.33 4.58 12.30
CA ILE A 52 -3.45 5.22 13.28
C ILE A 52 -3.39 4.38 14.56
N ASN A 53 -2.34 4.59 15.34
CA ASN A 53 -2.08 3.85 16.59
C ASN A 53 -2.11 2.32 16.42
N HIS A 54 -1.65 1.82 15.26
CA HIS A 54 -1.58 0.39 14.91
C HIS A 54 -0.54 -0.42 15.70
N GLY A 55 0.20 0.20 16.62
CA GLY A 55 1.17 -0.47 17.49
C GLY A 55 2.53 -0.78 16.85
N VAL A 56 2.70 -0.57 15.55
CA VAL A 56 4.03 -0.69 14.91
C VAL A 56 4.88 0.52 15.29
N SER A 57 6.09 0.29 15.77
CA SER A 57 6.96 1.37 16.23
C SER A 57 7.42 2.23 15.05
N LYS A 58 7.53 3.54 15.28
CA LYS A 58 8.08 4.48 14.29
C LYS A 58 9.50 4.10 13.87
N GLU A 59 10.29 3.59 14.82
CA GLU A 59 11.65 3.10 14.56
C GLU A 59 11.65 1.95 13.52
N ALA A 60 10.73 0.98 13.63
CA ALA A 60 10.61 -0.09 12.65
C ALA A 60 10.25 0.45 11.27
N MET A 61 9.31 1.41 11.19
CA MET A 61 8.94 2.05 9.92
C MET A 61 10.14 2.78 9.29
N TYR A 62 10.87 3.58 10.06
CA TYR A 62 12.05 4.29 9.54
C TYR A 62 13.17 3.35 9.12
N LYS A 63 13.38 2.24 9.84
CA LYS A 63 14.35 1.21 9.44
C LYS A 63 14.00 0.60 8.09
N ILE A 64 12.74 0.20 7.88
CA ILE A 64 12.28 -0.37 6.61
C ILE A 64 12.47 0.64 5.47
N LEU A 65 12.08 1.90 5.68
CA LEU A 65 12.27 2.96 4.67
C LEU A 65 13.76 3.22 4.39
N GLY A 66 14.61 3.19 5.41
CA GLY A 66 16.06 3.33 5.28
C GLY A 66 16.67 2.21 4.45
N VAL A 67 16.34 0.96 4.76
CA VAL A 67 16.82 -0.22 4.01
C VAL A 67 16.32 -0.18 2.56
N ALA A 68 15.06 0.20 2.32
CA ALA A 68 14.54 0.36 0.97
C ALA A 68 15.32 1.42 0.18
N HIS A 69 15.60 2.57 0.81
CA HIS A 69 16.40 3.63 0.20
C HIS A 69 17.83 3.17 -0.12
N GLU A 70 18.49 2.49 0.81
CA GLU A 70 19.82 1.91 0.60
C GLU A 70 19.82 0.91 -0.56
N PHE A 71 18.84 0.00 -0.59
CA PHE A 71 18.71 -1.00 -1.65
C PHE A 71 18.53 -0.36 -3.04
N PHE A 72 17.58 0.56 -3.18
CA PHE A 72 17.33 1.20 -4.48
C PHE A 72 18.48 2.14 -4.91
N GLY A 73 19.29 2.59 -3.96
CA GLY A 73 20.54 3.33 -4.18
C GLY A 73 21.72 2.48 -4.66
N LEU A 74 21.65 1.15 -4.61
CA LEU A 74 22.70 0.27 -5.13
C LEU A 74 22.81 0.33 -6.68
N PRO A 75 23.99 -0.01 -7.25
CA PRO A 75 24.15 -0.20 -8.69
C PRO A 75 23.14 -1.19 -9.26
N VAL A 76 22.80 -1.02 -10.55
CA VAL A 76 21.79 -1.87 -11.21
C VAL A 76 22.23 -3.33 -11.21
N GLU A 77 23.52 -3.59 -11.42
CA GLU A 77 24.11 -4.93 -11.44
C GLU A 77 23.88 -5.68 -10.13
N GLU A 78 23.97 -4.99 -9.00
CA GLU A 78 23.71 -5.55 -7.68
C GLU A 78 22.22 -5.84 -7.47
N LYS A 79 21.34 -4.93 -7.93
CA LYS A 79 19.88 -5.11 -7.82
C LYS A 79 19.38 -6.27 -8.69
N MET A 80 19.95 -6.46 -9.87
CA MET A 80 19.56 -7.52 -10.81
C MET A 80 19.94 -8.93 -10.34
N LYS A 81 20.83 -9.08 -9.35
CA LYS A 81 21.12 -10.39 -8.74
C LYS A 81 19.90 -11.01 -8.05
N LEU A 82 18.93 -10.19 -7.67
CA LEU A 82 17.68 -10.61 -7.04
C LEU A 82 16.52 -10.72 -8.04
N ASP A 83 16.76 -10.43 -9.32
CA ASP A 83 15.77 -10.58 -10.39
C ASP A 83 15.78 -12.03 -10.90
N ASP A 84 15.40 -12.95 -10.01
CA ASP A 84 15.21 -14.36 -10.36
C ASP A 84 13.72 -14.60 -10.68
N PRO A 85 13.37 -15.05 -11.90
CA PRO A 85 11.99 -15.31 -12.30
C PRO A 85 11.36 -16.53 -11.59
N THR A 86 12.14 -17.29 -10.81
CA THR A 86 11.71 -18.51 -10.12
C THR A 86 11.47 -18.34 -8.62
N VAL A 87 11.89 -17.21 -8.02
CA VAL A 87 11.46 -16.85 -6.65
C VAL A 87 10.04 -16.32 -6.73
N ASP A 88 9.09 -17.20 -6.46
CA ASP A 88 7.69 -16.83 -6.26
C ASP A 88 7.63 -15.79 -5.13
N LYS A 89 7.15 -14.59 -5.51
CA LYS A 89 7.17 -13.39 -4.70
C LYS A 89 6.06 -13.53 -3.66
N PHE A 90 6.44 -13.54 -2.37
CA PHE A 90 5.53 -13.75 -1.25
C PHE A 90 4.80 -15.10 -1.30
N GLN A 91 5.38 -16.13 -0.68
CA GLN A 91 4.57 -17.25 -0.20
C GLN A 91 3.67 -16.73 0.93
N CYS A 92 2.48 -16.23 0.58
CA CYS A 92 1.34 -16.42 1.46
C CYS A 92 1.17 -17.93 1.58
N GLU A 93 1.33 -18.49 2.78
CA GLU A 93 0.91 -19.88 3.01
C GLU A 93 -0.58 -19.96 2.62
N GLU A 94 -0.87 -20.79 1.61
CA GLU A 94 -2.18 -20.88 0.96
C GLU A 94 -3.28 -21.10 2.00
N GLY A 95 -4.22 -20.14 2.09
CA GLY A 95 -5.31 -20.22 3.04
C GLY A 95 -6.42 -19.18 2.91
N ASP A 96 -6.17 -17.93 2.49
CA ASP A 96 -7.22 -16.88 2.48
C ASP A 96 -6.95 -15.75 1.46
N CYS A 97 -6.76 -16.03 0.17
CA CYS A 97 -6.67 -14.96 -0.84
C CYS A 97 -7.27 -15.35 -2.19
N GLU A 98 -8.52 -15.78 -2.22
CA GLU A 98 -9.34 -15.64 -3.43
C GLU A 98 -10.09 -14.30 -3.35
N GLN A 99 -9.47 -13.26 -3.94
CA GLN A 99 -10.08 -12.09 -4.60
C GLN A 99 -9.24 -10.82 -4.42
N LEU A 100 -8.07 -10.77 -5.05
CA LEU A 100 -7.40 -9.50 -5.35
C LEU A 100 -6.81 -9.50 -6.77
N GLU A 101 -7.61 -9.94 -7.76
CA GLU A 101 -7.40 -9.50 -9.13
C GLU A 101 -7.91 -8.07 -9.26
N GLY A 102 -7.00 -7.08 -9.29
CA GLY A 102 -7.37 -5.68 -9.56
C GLY A 102 -6.60 -4.60 -8.82
N LEU A 103 -5.54 -4.92 -8.08
CA LEU A 103 -4.72 -3.89 -7.44
C LEU A 103 -3.82 -3.21 -8.48
N SER A 104 -4.31 -2.09 -9.03
CA SER A 104 -3.51 -1.17 -9.84
C SER A 104 -2.29 -0.64 -9.05
N GLU A 105 -1.25 -0.15 -9.74
CA GLU A 105 -0.04 0.49 -9.16
C GLU A 105 -0.33 1.51 -8.03
N ALA A 106 -1.56 2.03 -7.91
CA ALA A 106 -2.01 2.85 -6.79
C ALA A 106 -1.90 2.15 -5.42
N ALA A 107 -1.95 0.81 -5.35
CA ALA A 107 -1.81 0.05 -4.11
C ALA A 107 -0.37 0.04 -3.55
N LEU A 108 0.63 0.29 -4.40
CA LEU A 108 2.01 0.48 -3.94
C LEU A 108 2.24 1.92 -3.43
N LEU A 109 1.48 2.90 -3.96
CA LEU A 109 1.48 4.26 -3.42
C LEU A 109 0.74 4.37 -2.07
N SER A 110 -0.25 3.52 -1.81
CA SER A 110 -0.96 3.51 -0.53
C SER A 110 -0.12 2.98 0.63
N LEU A 111 0.89 2.12 0.38
CA LEU A 111 1.92 1.78 1.37
C LEU A 111 2.74 3.02 1.80
N GLY A 112 2.87 4.02 0.92
CA GLY A 112 3.45 5.32 1.25
C GLY A 112 2.53 6.22 2.08
N GLN A 113 1.22 5.95 2.11
CA GLN A 113 0.24 6.71 2.90
C GLN A 113 -0.06 6.07 4.27
N ILE A 114 0.45 4.86 4.55
CA ILE A 114 0.41 4.27 5.90
C ILE A 114 1.42 4.97 6.83
N CYS A 115 2.40 5.69 6.27
CA CYS A 115 3.55 6.22 7.01
C CYS A 115 3.60 7.76 7.14
N ALA A 116 2.51 8.49 6.82
CA ALA A 116 2.42 9.94 7.03
C ALA A 116 1.66 10.28 8.33
#